data_AF-A0AAD9EXU8-F1
#
_entry.id   AF-A0AAD9EXU8-F1
#
_cell.length_a   1.000
_cell.length_b   1.000
_cell.length_c   1.000
_cell.angle_alpha   90.00
_cell.angle_beta   90.00
_cell.angle_gamma   90.00
#
_symmetry.space_group_name_H-M   'P 1'
#
loop_
_entity.id
_entity.type
_entity.pdbx_description
1 polymer ?
#
loop_
_entity_poly.entity_id
_entity_poly.type
_entity_poly.pdbx_seq_one_letter_code
_entity_poly.pdbx_strand_id
1 'polypeptide(L)' 'MVEWTEQERAIITSIYSHVDYDDIGPKALSRCLIVYPWTQRHFSCFGNLYNAEAIMGNATWQRTASRCCTAWTAA' A
#
# COMPACT_ATOMS: atom_id res chain seq x y z
N MET A 1 -11.81 21.65 -1.66
CA MET A 1 -11.95 20.49 -2.56
C MET A 1 -11.11 20.79 -3.78
N VAL A 2 -10.28 19.86 -4.27
CA VAL A 2 -9.53 20.09 -5.51
C VAL A 2 -10.48 19.89 -6.69
N GLU A 3 -10.49 20.83 -7.63
CA GLU A 3 -11.26 20.72 -8.87
C GLU A 3 -10.50 19.83 -9.86
N TRP A 4 -11.14 18.77 -10.32
CA TRP A 4 -10.57 17.82 -11.29
C TRP A 4 -11.36 17.90 -12.58
N THR A 5 -10.65 18.01 -13.70
CA THR A 5 -11.25 17.88 -15.03
C THR A 5 -11.69 16.44 -15.30
N GLU A 6 -12.65 16.25 -16.20
CA GLU A 6 -13.14 14.91 -16.58
C GLU A 6 -12.01 14.07 -17.20
N GLN A 7 -11.11 14.72 -17.95
CA GLN A 7 -9.94 14.09 -18.55
C GLN A 7 -8.98 13.55 -17.49
N GLU A 8 -8.70 14.32 -16.44
CA GLU A 8 -7.82 13.88 -15.34
C GLU A 8 -8.44 12.70 -14.59
N ARG A 9 -9.75 12.73 -14.32
CA ARG A 9 -10.46 11.61 -13.69
C ARG A 9 -10.40 10.35 -14.55
N ALA A 10 -10.67 10.47 -15.84
CA ALA A 10 -10.65 9.34 -16.77
C ALA A 10 -9.25 8.70 -16.86
N ILE A 11 -8.18 9.50 -16.88
CA ILE A 11 -6.80 9.00 -16.88
C ILE A 11 -6.49 8.25 -15.57
N ILE A 12 -6.86 8.83 -14.43
CA ILE A 12 -6.64 8.22 -13.11
C ILE A 12 -7.37 6.87 -13.03
N THR A 13 -8.68 6.84 -13.33
CA THR A 13 -9.47 5.61 -13.30
C THR A 13 -8.92 4.55 -14.26
N SER A 14 -8.48 4.96 -15.45
CA SER A 14 -7.83 4.05 -16.41
C SER A 14 -6.56 3.42 -15.82
N ILE A 15 -5.67 4.20 -15.21
CA ILE A 15 -4.45 3.68 -14.59
C ILE A 15 -4.81 2.68 -13.47
N TYR A 16 -5.70 3.07 -12.55
CA TYR A 16 -6.09 2.23 -11.43
C TYR A 16 -6.80 0.93 -11.84
N SER A 17 -7.45 0.89 -13.01
CA SER A 17 -8.06 -0.36 -13.52
C SER A 17 -7.04 -1.43 -13.95
N HIS A 18 -5.79 -1.03 -14.24
CA HIS A 18 -4.72 -1.94 -14.66
C HIS A 18 -3.77 -2.35 -13.52
N VAL A 19 -4.01 -1.86 -12.30
CA VAL A 19 -3.16 -2.10 -11.13
C VAL A 19 -3.64 -3.34 -10.39
N ASP A 20 -2.74 -4.31 -10.18
CA ASP A 20 -2.98 -5.44 -9.29
C ASP A 20 -2.76 -5.01 -7.83
N TYR A 21 -3.85 -4.84 -7.09
CA TYR A 21 -3.83 -4.38 -5.71
C TYR A 21 -3.22 -5.39 -4.73
N ASP A 22 -3.30 -6.69 -5.03
CA ASP A 22 -2.78 -7.75 -4.16
C ASP A 22 -1.26 -7.88 -4.26
N ASP A 23 -0.68 -7.49 -5.39
CA ASP A 23 0.77 -7.45 -5.58
C ASP A 23 1.37 -6.09 -5.19
N ILE A 24 0.74 -5.00 -5.62
CA ILE A 24 1.32 -3.65 -5.48
C ILE A 24 1.21 -3.14 -4.04
N GLY A 25 0.14 -3.44 -3.31
CA GLY A 25 -0.04 -3.00 -1.93
C GLY A 25 1.05 -3.49 -0.98
N PRO A 26 1.29 -4.81 -0.89
CA PRO A 26 2.37 -5.35 -0.08
C PRO A 26 3.75 -4.83 -0.48
N LYS A 27 4.04 -4.70 -1.79
CA LYS A 27 5.34 -4.19 -2.27
C LYS A 27 5.56 -2.73 -1.89
N ALA A 28 4.56 -1.87 -2.06
CA ALA A 28 4.64 -0.45 -1.75
C ALA A 28 4.88 -0.23 -0.25
N LEU A 29 4.04 -0.83 0.60
CA LEU A 29 4.15 -0.64 2.05
C LEU A 29 5.40 -1.29 2.64
N SER A 30 5.81 -2.46 2.15
CA SER A 30 7.07 -3.09 2.58
C SER A 30 8.28 -2.21 2.26
N ARG A 31 8.31 -1.58 1.08
CA ARG A 31 9.35 -0.60 0.73
C ARG A 31 9.32 0.61 1.66
N CYS A 32 8.15 1.13 2.01
CA CYS A 32 8.04 2.23 2.98
C CYS A 32 8.66 1.86 4.34
N LEU A 33 8.40 0.66 4.87
CA LEU A 33 8.99 0.23 6.16
C LEU A 33 10.51 0.03 6.09
N ILE A 34 11.02 -0.45 4.95
CA ILE A 34 12.46 -0.70 4.75
C ILE A 34 13.22 0.62 4.56
N VAL A 35 12.72 1.49 3.68
CA VAL A 35 13.36 2.77 3.35
C VAL A 35 13.24 3.75 4.51
N TYR A 36 12.14 3.70 5.25
CA TYR A 36 11.85 4.60 6.38
C TYR A 36 11.60 3.82 7.67
N PRO A 37 12.65 3.35 8.35
CA PRO A 37 12.52 2.48 9.53
C PRO A 37 11.70 3.09 10.69
N TRP A 38 11.60 4.42 10.79
CA TRP A 38 10.82 5.08 11.83
C TRP A 38 9.31 4.78 11.75
N THR A 39 8.81 4.42 10.56
CA THR A 39 7.39 4.12 10.34
C THR A 39 6.96 2.82 11.03
N GLN A 40 7.92 1.93 11.37
CA GLN A 40 7.67 0.70 12.10
C GLN A 40 7.01 0.94 13.48
N ARG A 41 7.19 2.13 14.08
CA ARG A 41 6.55 2.52 15.36
C ARG A 41 5.03 2.40 15.33
N HIS A 42 4.40 2.66 14.18
CA HIS A 42 2.94 2.61 14.05
C HIS A 42 2.39 1.18 13.89
N PHE A 43 3.26 0.21 13.59
CA PHE A 43 2.88 -1.15 13.22
C PHE A 43 3.39 -2.19 14.23
N SER A 44 3.53 -1.81 15.50
CA SER A 44 3.99 -2.70 16.58
C SER A 44 3.12 -3.95 16.77
N CYS A 45 1.83 -3.89 16.39
CA CYS A 45 0.90 -5.02 16.47
C CYS A 45 1.17 -6.12 15.42
N PHE A 46 1.98 -5.86 14.39
CA PHE A 46 2.23 -6.79 13.28
C PHE A 46 3.39 -7.76 13.56
N GLY A 47 4.01 -7.70 14.74
CA GLY A 47 5.04 -8.64 15.16
C GLY A 47 6.40 -8.34 14.56
N ASN A 48 7.07 -9.35 14.00
CA ASN A 48 8.45 -9.23 13.52
C ASN A 48 8.52 -8.43 12.20
N LEU A 49 8.96 -7.18 12.30
CA LEU A 49 9.22 -6.27 11.16
C LEU A 49 10.71 -5.85 11.11
N TYR A 50 11.61 -6.64 11.71
CA TYR A 50 13.01 -6.25 11.90
C TYR A 50 13.88 -6.41 10.64
N ASN A 51 13.55 -7.36 9.75
CA ASN A 51 14.27 -7.59 8.51
C ASN A 51 13.31 -7.54 7.30
N ALA A 52 13.87 -7.27 6.11
CA ALA A 52 13.09 -7.19 4.88
C ALA A 52 12.36 -8.51 4.56
N GLU A 53 12.98 -9.65 4.86
CA GLU A 53 12.39 -10.97 4.63
C GLU A 53 11.18 -11.25 5.53
N ALA A 54 11.21 -10.86 6.82
CA ALA A 54 10.06 -11.02 7.72
C ALA A 54 8.92 -10.06 7.35
N ILE A 55 9.24 -8.85 6.89
CA ILE A 55 8.21 -7.92 6.37
C ILE A 55 7.52 -8.55 5.16
N MET A 56 8.28 -9.05 4.19
CA MET A 56 7.71 -9.68 3.00
C MET A 56 7.02 -11.01 3.29
N GLY A 57 7.47 -11.79 4.26
CA GLY A 57 6.90 -13.10 4.62
C GLY A 57 5.68 -13.05 5.55
N ASN A 58 5.35 -11.88 6.10
CA ASN A 58 4.26 -11.76 7.07
C ASN A 58 2.89 -11.64 6.38
N ALA A 59 2.09 -12.71 6.44
CA ALA A 59 0.77 -12.76 5.81
C ALA A 59 -0.22 -11.71 6.37
N THR A 60 -0.09 -11.30 7.63
CA THR A 60 -0.93 -10.25 8.21
C THR A 60 -0.55 -8.87 7.68
N TRP A 61 0.74 -8.63 7.49
CA TRP A 61 1.27 -7.43 6.86
C TRP A 61 0.82 -7.32 5.40
N GLN A 62 0.98 -8.39 4.61
CA GLN A 62 0.53 -8.42 3.21
C GLN A 62 -0.96 -8.11 3.09
N ARG A 63 -1.80 -8.75 3.93
CA ARG A 63 -3.26 -8.53 3.90
C ARG A 63 -3.64 -7.10 4.26
N THR A 64 -3.04 -6.53 5.30
CA THR A 64 -3.29 -5.12 5.66
C THR A 64 -2.83 -4.20 4.55
N ALA A 65 -1.70 -4.51 3.91
CA ALA A 65 -1.15 -3.70 2.85
C ALA A 65 -2.03 -3.70 1.59
N SER A 66 -2.57 -4.85 1.17
CA SER A 66 -3.57 -4.90 0.09
C SER A 66 -4.83 -4.10 0.44
N ARG A 67 -5.28 -4.16 1.71
CA ARG A 67 -6.44 -3.37 2.17
C ARG A 67 -6.20 -1.85 2.09
N CYS A 68 -5.00 -1.39 2.41
CA CYS A 68 -4.64 0.02 2.25
C CYS A 68 -4.78 0.47 0.79
N CYS A 69 -4.41 -0.38 -0.18
CA CYS A 69 -4.59 -0.07 -1.59
C CYS A 69 -6.06 -0.11 -2.04
N THR A 70 -6.90 -1.00 -1.49
CA THR A 70 -8.35 -0.96 -1.76
C THR A 70 -9.06 0.27 -1.17
N ALA A 71 -8.49 0.93 -0.16
CA ALA A 71 -9.04 2.19 0.35
C ALA A 71 -8.90 3.34 -0.67
N TRP A 72 -7.95 3.25 -1.61
CA TRP A 72 -7.76 4.25 -2.68
C TRP A 72 -8.83 4.19 -3.77
N THR A 73 -9.47 3.04 -3.98
CA THR A 73 -10.55 2.90 -4.97
C THR A 73 -11.92 3.29 -4.43
N ALA A 74 -12.03 3.51 -3.11
CA ALA A 74 -13.27 3.91 -2.44
C ALA A 74 -13.44 5.43 -2.29
N ALA A 75 -12.46 6.23 -2.75
CA ALA A 75 -12.46 7.69 -2.72
C ALA A 75 -12.61 8.29 -4.12
#